data_AF-A0AAD3ASC5-F1
#
_entry.id   AF-A0AAD3ASC5-F1
#
_cell.length_a   1.000
_cell.length_b   1.000
_cell.length_c   1.000
_cell.angle_alpha   90.00
_cell.angle_beta   90.00
_cell.angle_gamma   90.00
#
_symmetry.space_group_name_H-M   'P 1'
#
loop_
_entity.id
_entity.type
_entity.pdbx_description
1 polymer ?
#
loop_
_entity_poly.entity_id
_entity_poly.type
_entity_poly.pdbx_seq_one_letter_code
_entity_poly.pdbx_strand_id
1 'polypeptide(L)'
;MSENIYFITMNTENTLCVLQRISSVLSRNRINIEQLTVFETANKGISHFNLVVHSTQDKIEKIVRKLANVIEVIDISITNCLPMQGTVVSEVPQNVKTASQRKAA
;
A
#
# COMPACT_ATOMS: atom_id res chain seq x y z
N MET A 1 -21.94 1.57 7.94
CA MET A 1 -20.62 1.10 7.47
C MET A 1 -19.65 2.23 7.74
N SER A 2 -18.64 1.99 8.59
CA SER A 2 -17.57 2.95 8.85
C SER A 2 -16.66 3.00 7.62
N GLU A 3 -16.61 4.14 6.96
CA GLU A 3 -15.59 4.41 5.95
C GLU A 3 -14.33 4.88 6.67
N ASN A 4 -13.20 4.28 6.32
CA ASN A 4 -11.90 4.57 6.91
C ASN A 4 -10.92 4.98 5.81
N ILE A 5 -9.87 5.68 6.21
CA ILE A 5 -8.73 5.97 5.34
C ILE A 5 -7.74 4.81 5.44
N TYR A 6 -7.32 4.30 4.29
CA TYR A 6 -6.33 3.25 4.18
C TYR A 6 -5.11 3.76 3.42
N PHE A 7 -3.92 3.47 3.94
CA PHE A 7 -2.67 3.66 3.22
C PHE A 7 -2.25 2.32 2.62
N ILE A 8 -2.16 2.29 1.30
CA ILE A 8 -1.68 1.15 0.52
C ILE A 8 -0.34 1.57 -0.06
N THR A 9 0.71 0.85 0.31
CA THR A 9 2.03 1.01 -0.29
C THR A 9 2.32 -0.20 -1.15
N MET A 10 2.87 0.00 -2.34
CA MET A 10 3.25 -1.09 -3.22
C MET A 10 4.56 -0.82 -3.94
N ASN A 11 5.37 -1.87 -4.08
CA ASN A 11 6.58 -1.87 -4.88
C ASN A 11 6.30 -2.54 -6.21
N THR A 12 6.74 -1.93 -7.30
CA THR A 12 6.47 -2.42 -8.66
C THR A 12 7.72 -2.36 -9.52
N GLU A 13 7.79 -3.21 -10.53
CA GLU A 13 8.77 -3.05 -11.61
C GLU A 13 8.40 -1.84 -12.47
N ASN A 14 9.38 -0.97 -12.71
CA ASN A 14 9.23 0.22 -13.54
C ASN A 14 9.18 -0.17 -15.02
N THR A 15 8.01 -0.61 -15.44
CA THR A 15 7.70 -1.01 -16.82
C THR A 15 6.64 -0.09 -17.41
N LEU A 16 6.56 -0.08 -18.74
CA LEU A 16 5.58 0.73 -19.46
C LEU A 16 4.15 0.37 -19.01
N CYS A 17 3.34 1.41 -18.83
CA CYS A 17 1.93 1.30 -18.50
C CYS A 17 1.57 0.76 -17.11
N VAL A 18 2.52 0.61 -16.18
CA VAL A 18 2.23 0.09 -14.84
C VAL A 18 1.21 0.96 -14.09
N LEU A 19 1.35 2.28 -14.17
CA LEU A 19 0.40 3.23 -13.57
C LEU A 19 -1.01 3.08 -14.14
N GLN A 20 -1.14 2.86 -15.45
CA GLN A 20 -2.43 2.72 -16.10
C GLN A 20 -3.12 1.41 -15.71
N ARG A 21 -2.36 0.33 -15.48
CA ARG A 21 -2.89 -0.94 -14.97
C ARG A 21 -3.40 -0.78 -13.53
N ILE A 22 -2.60 -0.17 -12.65
CA ILE A 22 -2.99 0.11 -11.27
C ILE A 22 -4.22 1.03 -11.23
N SER A 23 -4.20 2.11 -12.02
CA SER A 23 -5.32 3.03 -12.16
C SER A 23 -6.58 2.31 -12.66
N SER A 24 -6.46 1.41 -13.64
CA SER A 24 -7.60 0.62 -14.12
C SER A 24 -8.21 -0.26 -13.03
N VAL A 25 -7.41 -0.83 -12.12
CA VAL A 25 -7.92 -1.60 -10.98
C VAL A 25 -8.68 -0.67 -10.02
N LEU A 26 -8.15 0.51 -9.73
CA LEU A 26 -8.78 1.49 -8.83
C LEU A 26 -10.09 2.04 -9.43
N SER A 27 -10.08 2.48 -10.69
CA SER A 27 -11.25 3.03 -11.38
C SER A 27 -12.37 2.00 -11.54
N ARG A 28 -12.04 0.72 -11.81
CA ARG A 28 -13.04 -0.36 -11.94
C ARG A 28 -13.77 -0.64 -10.62
N ASN A 29 -13.10 -0.48 -9.49
CA ASN A 29 -13.70 -0.68 -8.18
C ASN A 29 -14.45 0.57 -7.64
N ARG A 30 -14.49 1.67 -8.40
CA ARG A 30 -15.16 2.93 -8.06
C ARG A 30 -14.68 3.51 -6.72
N ILE A 31 -13.37 3.60 -6.55
CA ILE A 31 -12.76 4.07 -5.30
C ILE A 31 -12.13 5.43 -5.51
N ASN A 32 -12.37 6.31 -4.55
CA ASN A 32 -11.78 7.62 -4.55
C ASN A 32 -10.35 7.57 -4.02
N ILE A 33 -9.45 8.20 -4.76
CA ILE A 33 -8.04 8.32 -4.40
C ILE A 33 -7.88 9.71 -3.77
N GLU A 34 -7.43 9.75 -2.53
CA GLU A 34 -7.11 11.01 -1.85
C GLU A 34 -5.69 11.47 -2.20
N GLN A 35 -4.77 10.52 -2.27
CA GLN A 35 -3.39 10.79 -2.66
C GLN A 35 -2.80 9.61 -3.41
N LEU A 36 -2.03 9.90 -4.45
CA LEU A 36 -1.17 8.96 -5.14
C LEU A 36 0.20 9.59 -5.33
N THR A 37 1.23 8.97 -4.75
CA THR A 37 2.62 9.40 -4.91
C THR A 37 3.40 8.25 -5.51
N VAL A 38 4.19 8.53 -6.56
CA VAL A 38 5.04 7.54 -7.21
C VAL A 38 6.47 8.07 -7.24
N PHE A 39 7.42 7.24 -6.84
CA PHE A 39 8.84 7.59 -6.88
C PHE A 39 9.68 6.34 -7.15
N GLU A 40 10.87 6.53 -7.71
CA GLU A 40 11.85 5.43 -7.86
C GLU A 40 12.51 5.14 -6.52
N THR A 41 12.67 3.85 -6.20
CA THR A 41 13.37 3.42 -4.98
C THR A 41 14.89 3.48 -5.16
N ALA A 42 15.65 3.17 -4.11
CA ALA A 42 17.11 3.02 -4.21
C ALA A 42 17.54 1.97 -5.24
N ASN A 43 16.67 1.01 -5.54
CA ASN A 43 16.90 -0.03 -6.54
C ASN A 43 16.42 0.46 -7.90
N LYS A 44 17.36 0.59 -8.84
CA LYS A 44 17.06 1.02 -10.21
C LYS A 44 16.03 0.10 -10.85
N GLY A 45 14.98 0.69 -11.42
CA GLY A 45 13.91 -0.05 -12.07
C GLY A 45 12.82 -0.56 -11.13
N ILE A 46 12.83 -0.20 -9.84
CA ILE A 46 11.71 -0.45 -8.92
C ILE A 46 11.09 0.89 -8.52
N SER A 47 9.79 1.02 -8.75
CA SER A 47 8.98 2.17 -8.37
C SER A 47 8.13 1.86 -7.15
N HIS A 48 8.14 2.78 -6.19
CA HIS A 48 7.30 2.76 -5.01
C HIS A 48 6.05 3.61 -5.26
N PHE A 49 4.91 3.05 -4.92
CA PHE A 49 3.60 3.68 -5.05
C PHE A 49 3.00 3.79 -3.65
N ASN A 50 2.70 5.01 -3.25
CA ASN A 50 1.95 5.32 -2.04
C ASN A 50 0.56 5.79 -2.43
N LEU A 51 -0.46 5.09 -1.96
CA LEU A 51 -1.84 5.35 -2.27
C LEU A 51 -2.63 5.54 -0.97
N VAL A 52 -3.36 6.64 -0.88
CA VAL A 52 -4.29 6.94 0.21
C VAL A 52 -5.70 6.86 -0.37
N VAL A 53 -6.53 5.97 0.18
CA VAL A 53 -7.90 5.72 -0.30
C VAL A 53 -8.91 5.75 0.83
N HIS A 54 -10.10 6.25 0.52
CA HIS A 54 -11.25 6.21 1.41
C HIS A 54 -12.19 5.08 1.01
N SER A 55 -12.37 4.08 1.88
CA SER A 55 -13.28 2.97 1.59
C SER A 55 -13.69 2.16 2.82
N THR A 56 -14.47 1.11 2.59
CA THR A 56 -14.81 0.09 3.60
C THR A 56 -13.81 -1.08 3.54
N GLN A 57 -13.65 -1.78 4.65
CA GLN A 57 -12.73 -2.93 4.78
C GLN A 57 -12.95 -4.00 3.70
N ASP A 58 -14.20 -4.38 3.44
CA ASP A 58 -14.55 -5.38 2.42
C ASP A 58 -14.11 -4.99 1.00
N LYS A 59 -14.15 -3.68 0.68
CA LYS A 59 -13.71 -3.18 -0.62
C LYS A 59 -12.19 -3.21 -0.69
N ILE A 60 -11.49 -2.78 0.36
CA ILE A 60 -10.03 -2.78 0.41
C ILE A 60 -9.46 -4.18 0.19
N GLU A 61 -9.99 -5.18 0.87
CA GLU A 61 -9.53 -6.56 0.72
C GLU A 61 -9.69 -7.05 -0.73
N LYS A 62 -10.79 -6.69 -1.39
CA LYS A 62 -11.02 -7.02 -2.81
C LYS A 62 -10.02 -6.32 -3.72
N ILE A 63 -9.71 -5.05 -3.49
CA ILE A 63 -8.72 -4.32 -4.31
C ILE A 63 -7.34 -4.93 -4.13
N VAL A 64 -6.94 -5.21 -2.90
CA VAL A 64 -5.60 -5.74 -2.59
C VAL A 64 -5.39 -7.06 -3.31
N ARG A 65 -6.39 -7.95 -3.32
CA ARG A 65 -6.36 -9.18 -4.12
C ARG A 65 -6.26 -8.91 -5.62
N LYS A 66 -6.86 -7.83 -6.14
CA LYS A 66 -6.77 -7.47 -7.56
C LYS A 66 -5.45 -6.81 -7.92
N LEU A 67 -4.88 -5.98 -7.05
CA LEU A 67 -3.56 -5.40 -7.20
C LEU A 67 -2.48 -6.48 -7.15
N ALA A 68 -2.62 -7.49 -6.29
CA ALA A 68 -1.71 -8.63 -6.23
C ALA A 68 -1.71 -9.49 -7.52
N ASN A 69 -2.77 -9.41 -8.33
CA ASN A 69 -2.83 -10.10 -9.63
C ASN A 69 -2.15 -9.30 -10.76
N VAL A 70 -1.73 -8.06 -10.51
CA VAL A 70 -1.00 -7.27 -11.51
C VAL A 70 0.44 -7.77 -11.53
N ILE A 71 0.89 -8.27 -12.69
CA ILE A 71 2.17 -8.98 -12.87
C ILE A 71 3.36 -8.12 -12.39
N GLU A 72 3.27 -6.81 -12.54
CA GLU A 72 4.33 -5.87 -12.18
C GLU A 72 4.47 -5.60 -10.68
N VAL A 73 3.53 -6.06 -9.84
CA VAL A 73 3.53 -5.76 -8.40
C VAL A 73 4.36 -6.81 -7.66
N ILE A 74 5.39 -6.32 -6.98
CA ILE A 74 6.36 -7.14 -6.23
C ILE A 74 5.89 -7.31 -4.79
N ASP A 75 5.44 -6.22 -4.17
CA ASP A 75 5.05 -6.20 -2.76
C ASP A 75 3.91 -5.23 -2.53
N ILE A 76 3.01 -5.56 -1.59
CA ILE A 76 1.87 -4.73 -1.20
C ILE A 76 1.78 -4.76 0.33
N SER A 77 1.81 -3.58 0.94
CA SER A 77 1.60 -3.40 2.36
C SER A 77 0.43 -2.44 2.62
N ILE A 78 -0.36 -2.76 3.65
CA ILE A 78 -1.47 -1.92 4.10
C ILE A 78 -1.04 -1.37 5.47
N THR A 79 -0.79 -0.07 5.52
CA THR A 79 -0.34 0.61 6.75
C THR A 79 -1.50 1.43 7.29
N ASN A 80 -2.16 0.93 8.34
CA ASN A 80 -3.26 1.57 9.07
C ASN A 80 -4.60 1.81 8.34
N CYS A 81 -5.66 1.46 9.08
CA CYS A 81 -6.96 2.10 9.00
C CYS A 81 -6.97 3.29 9.97
N LEU A 82 -6.99 4.52 9.47
CA LEU A 82 -7.28 5.65 10.34
C LEU A 82 -8.80 5.80 10.41
N PRO A 83 -9.42 5.62 11.60
CA PRO A 83 -10.83 5.92 11.76
C PRO A 83 -11.03 7.43 11.61
N MET A 84 -11.93 7.82 10.70
CA MET A 84 -12.37 9.20 10.52
C MET A 84 -13.30 9.64 11.67
N GLN A 85 -12.87 9.44 12.91
CA GLN A 85 -13.48 10.00 14.12
C GLN A 85 -12.35 10.38 15.08
N GLY A 86 -12.33 11.66 15.47
CA GLY A 86 -11.26 12.31 16.20
C GLY A 86 -10.98 11.71 17.58
N THR A 87 -10.23 10.62 17.61
CA THR A 87 -9.45 10.21 18.78
C THR A 87 -8.02 10.08 18.33
N VAL A 88 -7.21 11.05 18.74
CA VAL A 88 -5.77 11.05 18.60
C VAL A 88 -5.26 9.80 19.29
N VAL A 89 -4.90 8.76 18.54
CA VAL A 89 -4.06 7.68 19.07
C VAL A 89 -2.65 8.03 18.67
N SER A 90 -2.05 8.89 19.49
CA SER A 90 -0.61 8.93 19.66
C SER A 90 -0.14 7.53 20.02
N GLU A 91 0.59 6.88 19.12
CA GLU A 91 1.73 6.03 19.45
C GLU A 91 2.53 5.72 18.17
N VAL A 92 3.67 6.40 18.05
CA VAL A 92 4.82 5.88 17.32
C VAL A 92 5.48 4.85 18.24
N PRO A 93 5.71 3.62 17.76
CA PRO A 93 6.99 3.01 18.06
C PRO A 93 7.66 2.53 16.77
N GLN A 94 8.82 3.14 16.51
CA GLN A 94 9.88 2.56 15.70
C GLN A 94 10.25 1.21 16.31
N ASN A 95 9.99 0.09 15.63
CA ASN A 95 10.51 -1.19 16.09
C ASN A 95 11.80 -1.54 15.36
N VAL A 96 12.89 -1.20 16.05
CA VAL A 96 14.25 -1.73 15.93
C VAL A 96 14.21 -3.26 15.80
N LYS A 97 14.84 -3.81 14.76
CA LYS A 97 15.27 -5.23 14.79
C LYS A 97 16.79 -5.30 14.82
N THR A 98 17.30 -5.28 16.05
CA THR A 98 18.65 -5.71 16.40
C THR A 98 18.74 -7.24 16.31
N ALA A 99 19.86 -7.71 15.74
CA ALA A 99 20.53 -9.00 15.93
C ALA A 99 19.73 -10.33 15.91
N SER A 100 20.05 -11.15 14.91
CA SER A 100 19.96 -12.62 14.92
C SER A 100 21.10 -13.07 13.98
N GLN A 101 22.06 -13.94 14.30
CA GLN A 101 22.06 -15.11 15.17
C GLN A 101 23.51 -15.40 15.62
N ARG A 102 23.71 -15.65 16.92
CA ARG A 102 24.78 -16.55 17.41
C ARG A 102 24.13 -17.92 17.64
N LYS A 103 24.56 -18.94 16.89
CA LYS A 103 24.88 -20.31 17.35
C LYS A 103 24.85 -21.31 16.18
N ALA A 104 26.01 -21.85 15.84
CA ALA A 104 26.19 -23.26 15.45
C ALA A 104 27.69 -23.61 15.57
N ALA A 105 27.95 -24.73 16.26
CA ALA A 105 29.20 -25.48 16.44
C ALA A 105 30.31 -24.85 17.29
#